data_AF-Q8I9J5-F1
#
_entry.id   AF-Q8I9J5-F1
#
_cell.length_a   1.000
_cell.length_b   1.000
_cell.length_c   1.000
_cell.angle_alpha   90.00
_cell.angle_beta   90.00
_cell.angle_gamma   90.00
#
_symmetry.space_group_name_H-M   'P 1'
#
loop_
_entity.id
_entity.type
_entity.pdbx_description
1 polymer ?
#
loop_
_entity_poly.entity_id
_entity_poly.type
_entity_poly.pdbx_seq_one_letter_code
_entity_poly.pdbx_strand_id
1 'polypeptide(L)'
;SNLIISFPPSLSLFISGWITPHRKRRQTYSRQQTAELEREYVSNRYLTRRRRIEISQHLDLSERQIKIWFQNRRMKERREKDHPATTTTSPRKGAGK
;
A
#
# COMPACT_ATOMS: atom_id res chain seq x y z
N SER A 1 4.44 19.67 -9.85
CA SER A 1 3.93 20.11 -8.54
C SER A 1 4.00 18.96 -7.55
N ASN A 2 4.91 19.03 -6.58
CA ASN A 2 5.09 18.00 -5.57
C ASN A 2 3.90 18.03 -4.60
N LEU A 3 3.04 17.00 -4.60
CA LEU A 3 2.04 16.82 -3.54
C LEU A 3 2.78 16.48 -2.24
N ILE A 4 2.99 17.49 -1.40
CA ILE A 4 3.31 17.31 0.01
C ILE A 4 2.00 16.88 0.67
N ILE A 5 1.90 15.59 1.00
CA ILE A 5 0.82 15.08 1.85
C ILE A 5 1.05 15.73 3.22
N SER A 6 0.26 16.73 3.59
CA SER A 6 0.31 17.34 4.92
C SER A 6 -0.01 16.27 5.98
N PHE A 7 0.98 15.93 6.78
CA PHE A 7 0.82 15.13 7.98
C PHE A 7 0.68 16.07 9.19
N PRO A 8 -0.19 15.76 10.17
CA PRO A 8 -0.33 16.56 11.38
C PRO A 8 0.99 16.60 12.18
N PRO A 9 1.25 17.70 12.92
CA PRO A 9 2.54 17.97 13.58
C PRO A 9 2.96 16.92 14.62
N SER A 10 2.05 16.07 15.11
CA SER A 10 2.37 14.98 16.05
C SER A 10 3.05 13.76 15.40
N LEU A 11 2.97 13.61 14.08
CA LEU A 11 3.67 12.56 13.34
C LEU A 11 5.08 12.98 12.90
N SER A 12 5.45 14.26 13.07
CA SER A 12 6.76 14.79 12.71
C SER A 12 7.90 14.15 13.50
N LEU A 13 7.68 13.90 14.81
CA LEU A 13 8.65 13.25 15.69
C LEU A 13 8.85 11.75 15.41
N PHE A 14 7.92 11.10 14.71
CA PHE A 14 8.06 9.70 14.29
C PHE A 14 8.67 9.55 12.88
N ILE A 15 8.63 10.60 12.05
CA ILE A 15 9.16 10.57 10.68
C ILE A 15 10.66 10.88 10.64
N SER A 16 11.19 11.63 11.62
CA SER A 16 12.61 12.04 11.71
C SER A 16 13.60 10.87 11.80
N GLY A 17 13.16 9.66 12.19
CA GLY A 17 13.97 8.44 12.14
C GLY A 17 13.84 7.58 10.86
N TRP A 18 12.93 7.92 9.94
CA TRP A 18 12.57 7.07 8.79
C TRP A 18 12.84 7.70 7.41
N ILE A 19 13.22 8.97 7.34
CA ILE A 19 13.65 9.60 6.08
C ILE A 19 15.17 9.74 6.11
N THR A 20 15.85 8.60 5.97
CA THR A 20 17.24 8.60 5.49
C THR A 20 17.23 8.89 3.98
N PRO A 21 18.13 9.73 3.46
CA PRO A 21 18.16 10.15 2.06
C PRO A 21 18.68 9.02 1.14
N HIS A 22 17.92 7.94 1.00
CA HIS A 22 18.07 6.98 -0.10
C HIS A 22 16.73 6.27 -0.33
N ARG A 23 15.68 7.04 -0.68
CA ARG A 23 14.41 6.46 -1.11
C ARG A 23 14.69 5.60 -2.36
N LYS A 24 14.83 4.28 -2.18
CA LYS A 24 14.87 3.31 -3.28
C LYS A 24 13.69 3.63 -4.21
N ARG A 25 13.95 3.70 -5.52
CA ARG A 25 12.92 3.98 -6.52
C ARG A 25 11.70 3.10 -6.23
N ARG A 26 10.52 3.72 -6.14
CA ARG A 26 9.28 2.98 -5.97
C ARG A 26 9.08 2.10 -7.20
N GLN A 27 9.14 0.79 -7.01
CA GLN A 27 8.74 -0.17 -8.01
C GLN A 27 7.25 -0.46 -7.84
N THR A 28 6.51 -0.42 -8.94
CA THR A 28 5.11 -0.83 -8.98
C THR A 28 5.01 -2.34 -9.11
N TYR A 29 4.13 -2.96 -8.33
CA TYR A 29 3.83 -4.38 -8.50
C TYR A 29 3.07 -4.61 -9.81
N SER A 30 3.29 -5.76 -10.45
CA SER A 30 2.53 -6.17 -11.63
C SER A 30 1.06 -6.45 -11.26
N ARG A 31 0.20 -6.50 -12.27
CA ARG A 31 -1.22 -6.84 -12.09
C ARG A 31 -1.39 -8.24 -11.49
N GLN A 32 -0.60 -9.21 -11.94
CA GLN A 32 -0.63 -10.57 -11.39
C GLN A 32 -0.16 -10.61 -9.94
N GLN A 33 0.95 -9.94 -9.61
CA GLN A 33 1.44 -9.87 -8.23
C GLN A 33 0.39 -9.27 -7.29
N THR A 34 -0.28 -8.21 -7.72
CA THR A 34 -1.34 -7.57 -6.92
C THR A 34 -2.55 -8.50 -6.73
N ALA A 35 -2.96 -9.23 -7.76
CA ALA A 35 -4.07 -10.16 -7.68
C ALA A 35 -3.80 -11.33 -6.72
N GLU A 36 -2.59 -11.89 -6.76
CA GLU A 36 -2.18 -12.97 -5.85
C GLU A 36 -2.11 -12.49 -4.39
N LEU A 37 -1.56 -11.30 -4.15
CA LEU A 37 -1.53 -10.70 -2.82
C LEU A 37 -2.93 -10.44 -2.26
N GLU A 38 -3.87 -9.99 -3.09
CA GLU A 38 -5.25 -9.75 -2.68
C GLU A 38 -5.98 -11.07 -2.40
N ARG A 39 -5.81 -12.09 -3.25
CA ARG A 39 -6.35 -13.44 -3.03
C ARG A 39 -5.91 -13.98 -1.67
N GLU A 40 -4.62 -13.85 -1.38
CA GLU A 40 -4.07 -14.27 -0.11
C GLU A 40 -4.65 -13.48 1.07
N TYR A 41 -4.78 -12.16 0.93
CA TYR A 41 -5.32 -11.30 1.98
C TYR A 41 -6.76 -11.65 2.37
N VAL A 42 -7.58 -12.04 1.39
CA VAL A 42 -8.95 -12.51 1.60
C VAL A 42 -8.95 -13.83 2.38
N SER A 43 -8.03 -14.75 2.06
CA SER A 43 -7.86 -16.01 2.78
C SER A 43 -7.37 -15.79 4.21
N ASN A 44 -6.35 -14.95 4.39
CA ASN A 44 -5.77 -14.64 5.69
C ASN A 44 -5.25 -13.20 5.75
N ARG A 45 -5.89 -12.36 6.58
CA ARG A 45 -5.52 -10.96 6.78
C ARG A 45 -4.12 -10.75 7.40
N TYR A 46 -3.53 -11.80 8.00
CA TYR A 46 -2.25 -11.75 8.71
C TYR A 46 -1.33 -12.89 8.29
N LEU A 47 -0.11 -12.57 7.85
CA LEU A 47 0.84 -13.60 7.42
C LEU A 47 1.63 -14.22 8.58
N THR A 48 1.74 -15.54 8.56
CA THR A 48 2.72 -16.29 9.35
C THR A 48 4.13 -16.21 8.71
N ARG A 49 5.17 -16.61 9.46
CA ARG A 49 6.56 -16.70 8.95
C ARG A 49 6.63 -17.56 7.69
N ARG A 50 6.03 -18.76 7.73
CA ARG A 50 6.08 -19.75 6.67
C ARG A 50 5.40 -19.24 5.40
N ARG A 51 4.17 -18.75 5.55
CA ARG A 51 3.38 -18.29 4.40
C ARG A 51 4.02 -17.09 3.70
N ARG A 52 4.68 -16.21 4.45
CA ARG A 52 5.44 -15.09 3.88
C ARG A 52 6.61 -15.55 3.00
N ILE A 53 7.31 -16.63 3.36
CA ILE A 53 8.39 -17.21 2.53
C ILE A 53 7.79 -17.77 1.24
N GLU A 54 6.72 -18.56 1.35
CA GLU A 54 6.06 -19.20 0.20
C GLU A 54 5.61 -18.15 -0.84
N ILE A 55 4.96 -17.07 -0.40
CA ILE A 55 4.50 -15.99 -1.29
C ILE A 55 5.67 -15.19 -1.86
N SER A 56 6.71 -14.96 -1.05
CA SER A 56 7.92 -14.25 -1.49
C SER A 56 8.57 -14.97 -2.67
N GLN A 57 8.71 -16.29 -2.58
CA GLN A 57 9.24 -17.15 -3.65
C GLN A 57 8.31 -17.19 -4.86
N HIS A 58 7.00 -17.24 -4.64
CA HIS A 58 6.03 -17.34 -5.74
C HIS A 58 5.90 -16.04 -6.57
N LEU A 59 6.07 -14.87 -5.94
CA LEU A 59 5.84 -13.58 -6.58
C LEU A 59 7.14 -12.82 -6.94
N ASP A 60 8.31 -13.42 -6.66
CA ASP A 60 9.61 -12.76 -6.78
C ASP A 60 9.69 -11.41 -6.06
N LEU A 61 9.08 -11.35 -4.86
CA LEU A 61 9.10 -10.18 -3.99
C LEU A 61 9.82 -10.52 -2.70
N SER A 62 10.54 -9.56 -2.11
CA SER A 62 11.14 -9.78 -0.80
C SER A 62 10.08 -9.94 0.30
N GLU A 63 10.36 -10.78 1.29
CA GLU A 63 9.49 -10.92 2.47
C GLU A 63 9.11 -9.57 3.12
N ARG A 64 10.02 -8.60 3.10
CA ARG A 64 9.79 -7.25 3.60
C ARG A 64 8.72 -6.53 2.79
N GLN A 65 8.77 -6.62 1.45
CA GLN A 65 7.73 -6.05 0.58
C GLN A 65 6.38 -6.69 0.85
N ILE A 66 6.33 -8.01 0.99
CA ILE A 66 5.11 -8.74 1.36
C ILE A 66 4.56 -8.22 2.70
N LYS A 67 5.42 -8.12 3.73
CA LYS A 67 5.04 -7.59 5.05
C LYS A 67 4.47 -6.17 4.96
N ILE A 68 5.13 -5.28 4.22
CA ILE A 68 4.70 -3.88 4.04
C ILE A 68 3.37 -3.83 3.28
N TRP A 69 3.20 -4.66 2.25
CA TRP A 69 1.96 -4.71 1.48
C TRP A 69 0.78 -5.11 2.38
N PHE A 70 0.92 -6.16 3.20
CA PHE A 70 -0.13 -6.58 4.15
C PHE A 70 -0.43 -5.54 5.24
N GLN A 71 0.58 -4.76 5.66
CA GLN A 71 0.36 -3.61 6.54
C GLN A 71 -0.46 -2.53 5.83
N ASN A 72 -0.07 -2.14 4.62
CA ASN A 72 -0.77 -1.13 3.83
C ASN A 72 -2.19 -1.57 3.47
N ARG A 73 -2.41 -2.86 3.19
CA ARG A 73 -3.73 -3.39 2.83
C ARG A 73 -4.71 -3.31 4.00
N ARG A 74 -4.27 -3.63 5.22
CA ARG A 74 -5.06 -3.44 6.46
C ARG A 74 -5.39 -1.97 6.71
N MET A 75 -4.42 -1.08 6.48
CA MET A 75 -4.66 0.36 6.58
C MET A 75 -5.72 0.84 5.59
N LYS A 76 -5.72 0.28 4.36
CA LYS A 76 -6.75 0.55 3.35
C LYS A 76 -8.13 0.04 3.80
N GLU A 77 -8.23 -1.21 4.27
CA GLU A 77 -9.49 -1.78 4.78
C GLU A 77 -10.07 -0.94 5.94
N ARG A 78 -9.22 -0.46 6.85
CA ARG A 78 -9.65 0.42 7.94
C ARG A 78 -10.21 1.74 7.40
N ARG A 79 -9.51 2.39 6.47
CA ARG A 79 -9.97 3.65 5.85
C ARG A 79 -11.29 3.50 5.11
N GLU A 80 -11.49 2.36 4.44
CA GLU A 80 -12.73 2.02 3.72
C GLU A 80 -13.92 1.82 4.68
N LYS A 81 -13.68 1.32 5.90
CA LYS A 81 -14.70 1.15 6.95
C LYS A 81 -15.02 2.46 7.68
N ASP A 82 -13.99 3.25 7.99
CA ASP A 82 -14.14 4.52 8.72
C ASP A 82 -14.78 5.63 7.87
N HIS A 83 -14.59 5.57 6.55
CA HIS A 83 -15.22 6.48 5.60
C HIS A 83 -15.69 5.63 4.41
N PRO A 84 -16.99 5.28 4.31
CA PRO A 84 -17.55 4.70 3.10
C PRO A 84 -17.58 5.78 2.02
N ALA A 85 -16.40 6.15 1.51
CA ALA A 85 -16.25 7.14 0.47
C ALA A 85 -16.91 6.58 -0.79
N THR A 86 -18.00 7.24 -1.17
CA THR A 86 -18.70 7.12 -2.46
C THR A 86 -17.73 6.79 -3.59
N THR A 87 -17.82 5.56 -4.08
CA THR A 87 -17.19 5.10 -5.32
C THR A 87 -17.63 5.97 -6.48
N THR A 88 -16.81 6.96 -6.87
CA THR A 88 -16.89 7.57 -8.20
C THR A 88 -15.47 7.91 -8.67
N THR A 89 -14.95 7.03 -9.52
CA THR A 89 -14.15 7.44 -10.68
C THR A 89 -14.75 8.71 -11.24
N SER A 90 -14.17 9.87 -10.94
CA SER A 90 -14.53 11.09 -11.66
C SER A 90 -13.91 10.97 -13.06
N PRO A 91 -14.70 10.80 -14.14
CA PRO A 91 -14.15 10.88 -15.47
C PRO A 91 -13.81 12.35 -15.67
N ARG A 92 -12.53 12.66 -15.94
CA ARG A 92 -12.16 13.90 -16.62
C ARG A 92 -12.91 13.94 -17.95
N LYS A 93 -14.10 14.54 -17.97
CA LYS A 93 -14.68 15.11 -19.19
C LYS A 93 -14.36 16.60 -19.18
N GLY A 94 -13.75 17.05 -20.28
CA GLY A 94 -13.49 18.45 -20.51
C GLY A 94 -14.78 19.27 -20.63
N ALA A 95 -14.64 20.54 -20.30
CA ALA A 95 -15.36 21.69 -20.82
C ALA A 95 -14.38 22.86 -20.57
N GLY A 96 -13.90 23.62 -21.54
CA GLY A 96 -14.62 24.13 -22.69
C GLY A 96 -15.23 25.48 -22.33
N LYS A 97 -14.36 26.50 -22.20
CA LYS A 97 -14.55 27.89 -22.66
C LYS A 97 -13.28 28.68 -22.37
#